data_AF-A0AA38RMP3-F1
#
_entry.id   AF-A0AA38RMP3-F1
#
_cell.length_a   1.000
_cell.length_b   1.000
_cell.length_c   1.000
_cell.angle_alpha   90.00
_cell.angle_beta   90.00
_cell.angle_gamma   90.00
#
_symmetry.space_group_name_H-M   'P 1'
#
loop_
_entity.id
_entity.type
_entity.pdbx_description
1 polymer ?
#
loop_
_entity_poly.entity_id
_entity_poly.type
_entity_poly.pdbx_seq_one_letter_code
_entity_poly.pdbx_strand_id
1 'polypeptide(L)'
;MANFVDEIEYKLDNVPAAPVAADKIDSTFRSTCIDLTSAALGGKVLGFSDQWFAEASNLLTPTAPIRDAGRMVYTGAWYDGWETRRHNPEPFDWVVIRLGVASGTVEGVEVDTAFFSGNHAPAISVEGCFNLNDEEVLSWKGGRGGWETILGIQECGPSQRFGWKLAEPTKKQYTHVRLNMYPDGGIARFRLFGHAVPVFPEDKEVIFDLAAAQNGGVAVSCSDQHFGTKDNLILPGRGKDMGDGWETSRSRTKGHVDWTIIRLGAPGYIQSFIVDTAHFRGNFPQKVKLDAIEWKGEGEPPADAEGWAETVEPSKTGPDQEHEFASKITDKPITHVKLTIIPDGGVKRLRVFGKRAV
;
A
#
# COMPACT_ATOMS: atom_id res chain seq x y z
N MET A 1 -11.33 -27.50 -27.06
CA MET A 1 -12.06 -26.25 -26.78
C MET A 1 -11.07 -25.12 -27.02
N ALA A 2 -11.45 -24.08 -27.78
CA ALA A 2 -10.63 -22.88 -27.89
C ALA A 2 -10.47 -22.28 -26.47
N ASN A 3 -9.30 -21.71 -26.17
CA ASN A 3 -9.07 -21.08 -24.88
C ASN A 3 -9.91 -19.80 -24.82
N PHE A 4 -10.65 -19.53 -23.73
CA PHE A 4 -11.50 -18.32 -23.62
C PHE A 4 -10.71 -17.04 -23.92
N VAL A 5 -9.43 -17.03 -23.53
CA VAL A 5 -8.47 -15.95 -23.78
C VAL A 5 -8.22 -15.70 -25.27
N ASP A 6 -8.30 -16.71 -26.13
CA ASP A 6 -8.02 -16.59 -27.57
C ASP A 6 -9.14 -15.82 -28.31
N GLU A 7 -10.36 -15.85 -27.78
CA GLU A 7 -11.56 -15.18 -28.35
C GLU A 7 -11.62 -13.69 -28.02
N ILE A 8 -10.80 -13.18 -27.10
CA ILE A 8 -10.80 -11.77 -26.71
C ILE A 8 -10.18 -10.91 -27.83
N GLU A 9 -10.95 -9.98 -28.37
CA GLU A 9 -10.53 -9.10 -29.47
C GLU A 9 -9.48 -8.06 -29.05
N TYR A 10 -9.54 -7.58 -27.80
CA TYR A 10 -8.60 -6.61 -27.26
C TYR A 10 -7.24 -7.27 -26.97
N LYS A 11 -6.29 -7.13 -27.90
CA LYS A 11 -4.96 -7.75 -27.79
C LYS A 11 -4.01 -6.92 -26.92
N LEU A 12 -3.31 -7.62 -26.03
CA LEU A 12 -2.32 -7.07 -25.12
C LEU A 12 -0.94 -7.63 -25.42
N ASP A 13 0.08 -6.84 -25.13
CA ASP A 13 1.47 -7.31 -25.18
C ASP A 13 1.68 -8.45 -24.19
N ASN A 14 2.49 -9.44 -24.56
CA ASN A 14 2.84 -10.54 -23.68
C ASN A 14 3.92 -10.07 -22.68
N VAL A 15 3.52 -9.80 -21.43
CA VAL A 15 4.43 -9.48 -20.33
C VAL A 15 4.65 -10.74 -19.49
N PRO A 16 5.88 -11.27 -19.41
CA PRO A 16 6.15 -12.47 -18.63
C PRO A 16 5.84 -12.28 -17.14
N ALA A 17 4.95 -13.12 -16.62
CA ALA A 17 4.58 -13.16 -15.21
C ALA A 17 4.35 -14.61 -14.77
N ALA A 18 4.62 -14.90 -13.50
CA ALA A 18 4.43 -16.22 -12.90
C ALA A 18 3.33 -16.17 -11.82
N PRO A 19 2.42 -17.16 -11.75
CA PRO A 19 1.44 -17.23 -10.70
C PRO A 19 2.11 -17.47 -9.34
N VAL A 20 1.54 -16.86 -8.30
CA VAL A 20 1.95 -17.01 -6.90
C VAL A 20 0.81 -17.71 -6.16
N ALA A 21 1.14 -18.79 -5.44
CA ALA A 21 0.16 -19.51 -4.63
C ALA A 21 -0.48 -18.57 -3.58
N ALA A 22 -1.78 -18.72 -3.34
CA ALA A 22 -2.55 -17.81 -2.49
C ALA A 22 -1.97 -17.61 -1.08
N ASP A 23 -1.43 -18.68 -0.47
CA ASP A 23 -0.79 -18.66 0.84
C ASP A 23 0.62 -18.02 0.84
N LYS A 24 1.19 -17.75 -0.34
CA LYS A 24 2.51 -17.15 -0.54
C LYS A 24 2.47 -15.71 -1.03
N ILE A 25 1.31 -15.18 -1.41
CA ILE A 25 1.18 -13.81 -1.93
C ILE A 25 1.78 -12.79 -0.95
N ASP A 26 1.37 -12.86 0.31
CA ASP A 26 1.77 -11.88 1.33
C ASP A 26 3.28 -11.92 1.61
N SER A 27 3.86 -13.13 1.76
CA SER A 27 5.31 -13.28 1.96
C SER A 27 6.13 -12.91 0.74
N THR A 28 5.54 -12.99 -0.47
CA THR A 28 6.21 -12.66 -1.73
C THR A 28 6.32 -11.15 -1.94
N PHE A 29 5.28 -10.39 -1.57
CA PHE A 29 5.20 -8.96 -1.90
C PHE A 29 5.32 -8.04 -0.70
N ARG A 30 4.64 -8.31 0.43
CA ARG A 30 4.45 -7.32 1.51
C ARG A 30 5.70 -7.02 2.33
N SER A 31 6.77 -7.80 2.18
CA SER A 31 8.06 -7.57 2.83
C SER A 31 8.89 -6.50 2.14
N THR A 32 8.72 -6.31 0.82
CA THR A 32 9.54 -5.41 0.00
C THR A 32 8.72 -4.35 -0.72
N CYS A 33 7.46 -4.63 -1.04
CA CYS A 33 6.57 -3.77 -1.81
C CYS A 33 5.46 -3.15 -0.95
N ILE A 34 4.93 -2.02 -1.44
CA ILE A 34 3.67 -1.45 -0.97
C ILE A 34 2.56 -1.70 -2.00
N ASP A 35 1.30 -1.68 -1.55
CA ASP A 35 0.14 -1.62 -2.45
C ASP A 35 -0.06 -0.18 -2.94
N LEU A 36 0.38 0.09 -4.17
CA LEU A 36 0.36 1.41 -4.79
C LEU A 36 -1.07 1.93 -5.04
N THR A 37 -2.05 1.03 -5.07
CA THR A 37 -3.47 1.36 -5.33
C THR A 37 -4.29 1.52 -4.04
N SER A 38 -3.73 1.18 -2.88
CA SER A 38 -4.43 1.22 -1.59
C SER A 38 -5.06 2.58 -1.28
N ALA A 39 -6.33 2.57 -0.89
CA ALA A 39 -7.01 3.79 -0.45
C ALA A 39 -6.35 4.40 0.80
N ALA A 40 -5.73 3.60 1.66
CA ALA A 40 -5.02 4.10 2.84
C ALA A 40 -3.68 4.78 2.50
N LEU A 41 -3.10 4.46 1.34
CA LEU A 41 -1.97 5.20 0.78
C LEU A 41 -2.42 6.46 0.02
N GLY A 42 -3.72 6.59 -0.28
CA GLY A 42 -4.30 7.70 -1.03
C GLY A 42 -4.68 7.35 -2.47
N GLY A 43 -4.66 6.05 -2.84
CA GLY A 43 -5.13 5.58 -4.14
C GLY A 43 -6.63 5.84 -4.32
N LYS A 44 -7.06 6.15 -5.55
CA LYS A 44 -8.42 6.58 -5.85
C LYS A 44 -8.91 6.05 -7.18
N VAL A 45 -10.17 5.59 -7.21
CA VAL A 45 -10.87 5.35 -8.47
C VAL A 45 -11.20 6.70 -9.10
N LEU A 46 -10.82 6.87 -10.36
CA LEU A 46 -11.11 8.07 -11.15
C LEU A 46 -12.29 7.86 -12.10
N GLY A 47 -12.45 6.65 -12.62
CA GLY A 47 -13.51 6.31 -13.56
C GLY A 47 -13.68 4.80 -13.69
N PHE A 48 -14.85 4.40 -14.20
CA PHE A 48 -15.23 3.00 -14.39
C PHE A 48 -16.24 2.90 -15.53
N SER A 49 -16.37 1.71 -16.12
CA SER A 49 -17.43 1.41 -17.10
C SER A 49 -18.80 1.26 -16.45
N ASP A 50 -18.87 0.49 -15.36
CA ASP A 50 -20.09 0.20 -14.59
C ASP A 50 -19.73 -0.11 -13.12
N GLN A 51 -20.70 -0.01 -12.22
CA GLN A 51 -20.57 -0.39 -10.80
C GLN A 51 -21.94 -0.70 -10.18
N TRP A 52 -22.83 -1.31 -10.97
CA TRP A 52 -24.24 -1.40 -10.62
C TRP A 52 -24.53 -2.13 -9.32
N PHE A 53 -23.89 -3.27 -9.08
CA PHE A 53 -24.17 -4.08 -7.89
C PHE A 53 -23.28 -3.69 -6.71
N ALA A 54 -22.02 -3.32 -6.97
CA ALA A 54 -21.10 -2.90 -5.92
C ALA A 54 -20.04 -1.91 -6.45
N GLU A 55 -19.69 -0.93 -5.60
CA GLU A 55 -18.83 0.20 -5.98
C GLU A 55 -17.38 -0.21 -6.27
N ALA A 56 -16.78 0.38 -7.31
CA ALA A 56 -15.39 0.13 -7.68
C ALA A 56 -14.37 0.55 -6.60
N SER A 57 -14.75 1.51 -5.74
CA SER A 57 -13.94 2.00 -4.62
C SER A 57 -13.55 0.89 -3.62
N ASN A 58 -14.37 -0.15 -3.48
CA ASN A 58 -14.12 -1.28 -2.58
C ASN A 58 -12.87 -2.09 -2.95
N LEU A 59 -12.45 -2.07 -4.22
CA LEU A 59 -11.24 -2.75 -4.69
C LEU A 59 -9.99 -2.30 -3.92
N LEU A 60 -9.97 -1.02 -3.52
CA LEU A 60 -8.82 -0.34 -2.93
C LEU A 60 -8.81 -0.42 -1.39
N THR A 61 -9.87 -0.96 -0.78
CA THR A 61 -10.02 -1.07 0.67
C THR A 61 -8.90 -1.92 1.27
N PRO A 62 -8.10 -1.45 2.24
CA PRO A 62 -6.92 -2.20 2.73
C PRO A 62 -7.26 -3.52 3.43
N THR A 63 -8.42 -3.60 4.09
CA THR A 63 -8.83 -4.79 4.84
C THR A 63 -9.26 -5.91 3.91
N ALA A 64 -9.19 -7.15 4.42
CA ALA A 64 -9.76 -8.30 3.73
C ALA A 64 -11.27 -8.07 3.44
N PRO A 65 -11.80 -8.63 2.34
CA PRO A 65 -13.23 -8.64 2.07
C PRO A 65 -14.02 -9.24 3.23
N ILE A 66 -15.20 -8.69 3.50
CA ILE A 66 -16.17 -9.29 4.43
C ILE A 66 -17.44 -9.72 3.70
N ARG A 67 -18.18 -10.64 4.33
CA ARG A 67 -19.50 -11.09 3.85
C ARG A 67 -20.56 -10.80 4.89
N ASP A 68 -21.66 -10.20 4.44
CA ASP A 68 -22.86 -9.96 5.24
C ASP A 68 -24.05 -10.69 4.60
N ALA A 69 -24.22 -11.96 4.96
CA ALA A 69 -25.17 -12.84 4.30
C ALA A 69 -26.62 -12.39 4.56
N GLY A 70 -27.38 -12.15 3.48
CA GLY A 70 -28.77 -11.71 3.54
C GLY A 70 -28.95 -10.19 3.53
N ARG A 71 -27.87 -9.40 3.60
CA ARG A 71 -27.94 -7.96 3.39
C ARG A 71 -28.24 -7.65 1.92
N MET A 72 -29.34 -6.95 1.70
CA MET A 72 -29.74 -6.46 0.37
C MET A 72 -29.56 -4.95 0.29
N VAL A 73 -29.10 -4.46 -0.85
CA VAL A 73 -29.11 -3.05 -1.26
C VAL A 73 -30.10 -2.87 -2.40
N TYR A 74 -30.34 -1.62 -2.80
CA TYR A 74 -31.30 -1.30 -3.85
C TYR A 74 -31.06 -2.06 -5.17
N THR A 75 -29.80 -2.34 -5.48
CA THR A 75 -29.40 -2.99 -6.73
C THR A 75 -29.23 -4.51 -6.63
N GLY A 76 -29.34 -5.12 -5.45
CA GLY A 76 -29.17 -6.57 -5.28
C GLY A 76 -28.64 -6.98 -3.90
N ALA A 77 -27.96 -8.13 -3.83
CA ALA A 77 -27.23 -8.51 -2.63
C ALA A 77 -26.04 -7.56 -2.43
N TRP A 78 -25.76 -7.18 -1.18
CA TRP A 78 -24.59 -6.36 -0.88
C TRP A 78 -23.30 -7.19 -0.99
N TYR A 79 -22.31 -6.64 -1.68
CA TYR A 79 -20.95 -7.20 -1.77
C TYR A 79 -19.91 -6.19 -1.33
N ASP A 80 -18.88 -6.68 -0.64
CA ASP A 80 -17.65 -5.94 -0.34
C ASP A 80 -16.65 -6.11 -1.50
N GLY A 81 -16.95 -5.46 -2.62
CA GLY A 81 -16.19 -5.55 -3.85
C GLY A 81 -16.71 -4.61 -4.92
N TRP A 82 -16.22 -4.78 -6.14
CA TRP A 82 -16.75 -4.18 -7.36
C TRP A 82 -17.54 -5.24 -8.12
N GLU A 83 -18.76 -4.93 -8.55
CA GLU A 83 -19.58 -5.84 -9.36
C GLU A 83 -20.42 -5.06 -10.38
N THR A 84 -20.34 -5.50 -11.63
CA THR A 84 -20.96 -4.84 -12.78
C THR A 84 -22.21 -5.57 -13.29
N ARG A 85 -23.00 -4.90 -14.14
CA ARG A 85 -24.15 -5.51 -14.81
C ARG A 85 -23.74 -6.67 -15.71
N ARG A 86 -24.60 -7.68 -15.75
CA ARG A 86 -24.45 -8.85 -16.62
C ARG A 86 -24.61 -8.49 -18.09
N HIS A 87 -23.99 -9.31 -18.94
CA HIS A 87 -24.12 -9.27 -20.39
C HIS A 87 -23.54 -7.97 -20.97
N ASN A 88 -22.34 -7.60 -20.51
CA ASN A 88 -21.60 -6.49 -21.09
C ASN A 88 -21.42 -6.72 -22.59
N PRO A 89 -21.90 -5.82 -23.46
CA PRO A 89 -21.71 -5.94 -24.90
C PRO A 89 -20.29 -5.56 -25.35
N GLU A 90 -19.53 -4.86 -24.49
CA GLU A 90 -18.14 -4.50 -24.73
C GLU A 90 -17.20 -5.66 -24.35
N PRO A 91 -15.93 -5.67 -24.85
CA PRO A 91 -15.01 -6.76 -24.58
C PRO A 91 -14.68 -6.96 -23.09
N PHE A 92 -14.75 -5.90 -22.28
CA PHE A 92 -14.48 -5.92 -20.85
C PHE A 92 -15.11 -4.72 -20.12
N ASP A 93 -15.37 -4.90 -18.83
CA ASP A 93 -15.55 -3.82 -17.88
C ASP A 93 -14.19 -3.33 -17.37
N TRP A 94 -14.08 -2.06 -17.01
CA TRP A 94 -12.82 -1.47 -16.57
C TRP A 94 -12.99 -0.49 -15.42
N VAL A 95 -11.90 -0.32 -14.65
CA VAL A 95 -11.75 0.72 -13.63
C VAL A 95 -10.39 1.38 -13.78
N VAL A 96 -10.37 2.73 -13.81
CA VAL A 96 -9.16 3.55 -13.82
C VAL A 96 -8.87 4.03 -12.41
N ILE A 97 -7.64 3.79 -11.95
CA ILE A 97 -7.19 4.08 -10.59
C ILE A 97 -5.95 4.99 -10.64
N ARG A 98 -5.99 6.11 -9.91
CA ARG A 98 -4.80 6.92 -9.58
C ARG A 98 -4.05 6.24 -8.44
N LEU A 99 -2.74 6.06 -8.59
CA LEU A 99 -1.90 5.54 -7.51
C LEU A 99 -1.88 6.51 -6.32
N GLY A 100 -1.72 5.96 -5.10
CA GLY A 100 -1.59 6.75 -3.87
C GLY A 100 -0.24 7.47 -3.72
N VAL A 101 0.67 7.27 -4.66
CA VAL A 101 1.99 7.91 -4.73
C VAL A 101 2.09 8.77 -5.99
N ALA A 102 3.09 9.66 -6.03
CA ALA A 102 3.33 10.49 -7.22
C ALA A 102 3.50 9.62 -8.48
N SER A 103 4.34 8.59 -8.39
CA SER A 103 4.46 7.50 -9.35
C SER A 103 5.08 6.25 -8.72
N GLY A 104 5.03 5.10 -9.39
CA GLY A 104 5.67 3.88 -8.89
C GLY A 104 6.02 2.88 -9.99
N THR A 105 6.98 2.01 -9.71
CA THR A 105 7.28 0.81 -10.51
C THR A 105 6.54 -0.39 -9.92
N VAL A 106 6.20 -1.37 -10.75
CA VAL A 106 5.36 -2.52 -10.37
C VAL A 106 6.18 -3.81 -10.36
N GLU A 107 6.00 -4.63 -9.34
CA GLU A 107 6.58 -5.97 -9.22
C GLU A 107 5.56 -7.10 -9.37
N GLY A 108 4.28 -6.82 -9.04
CA GLY A 108 3.25 -7.83 -9.12
C GLY A 108 1.84 -7.30 -8.89
N VAL A 109 0.89 -8.20 -9.08
CA VAL A 109 -0.54 -7.94 -9.02
C VAL A 109 -1.20 -9.00 -8.14
N GLU A 110 -2.18 -8.58 -7.35
CA GLU A 110 -3.14 -9.50 -6.73
C GLU A 110 -4.57 -9.09 -7.08
N VAL A 111 -5.40 -10.10 -7.37
CA VAL A 111 -6.84 -10.00 -7.50
C VAL A 111 -7.48 -10.99 -6.55
N ASP A 112 -8.43 -10.54 -5.73
CA ASP A 112 -9.20 -11.38 -4.83
C ASP A 112 -10.66 -11.40 -5.29
N THR A 113 -11.20 -12.58 -5.59
CA THR A 113 -12.60 -12.78 -5.97
C THR A 113 -13.47 -13.24 -4.79
N ALA A 114 -13.00 -13.08 -3.54
CA ALA A 114 -13.70 -13.52 -2.33
C ALA A 114 -15.21 -13.25 -2.37
N PHE A 115 -15.98 -14.29 -2.03
CA PHE A 115 -17.44 -14.31 -1.99
C PHE A 115 -18.17 -14.24 -3.34
N PHE A 116 -17.49 -13.88 -4.44
CA PHE A 116 -18.04 -14.03 -5.78
C PHE A 116 -17.88 -15.49 -6.25
N SER A 117 -18.97 -16.26 -6.21
CA SER A 117 -19.00 -17.68 -6.56
C SER A 117 -20.07 -17.93 -7.62
N GLY A 118 -19.62 -18.14 -8.85
CA GLY A 118 -20.46 -18.19 -10.05
C GLY A 118 -20.61 -16.85 -10.80
N ASN A 119 -20.36 -15.71 -10.14
CA ASN A 119 -20.37 -14.36 -10.72
C ASN A 119 -19.03 -13.61 -10.54
N HIS A 120 -17.93 -14.34 -10.35
CA HIS A 120 -16.59 -13.76 -10.30
C HIS A 120 -16.17 -13.28 -11.69
N ALA A 121 -15.20 -12.36 -11.74
CA ALA A 121 -14.47 -12.05 -12.96
C ALA A 121 -13.92 -13.36 -13.59
N PRO A 122 -14.30 -13.72 -14.83
CA PRO A 122 -13.73 -14.90 -15.50
C PRO A 122 -12.25 -14.76 -15.82
N ALA A 123 -11.85 -13.57 -16.28
CA ALA A 123 -10.45 -13.21 -16.50
C ALA A 123 -10.23 -11.72 -16.26
N ILE A 124 -8.98 -11.34 -16.03
CA ILE A 124 -8.56 -9.96 -15.83
C ILE A 124 -7.29 -9.63 -16.63
N SER A 125 -7.02 -8.34 -16.81
CA SER A 125 -5.71 -7.83 -17.21
C SER A 125 -5.44 -6.50 -16.52
N VAL A 126 -4.18 -6.07 -16.50
CA VAL A 126 -3.78 -4.79 -15.91
C VAL A 126 -2.92 -4.00 -16.88
N GLU A 127 -3.26 -2.73 -17.07
CA GLU A 127 -2.49 -1.77 -17.84
C GLU A 127 -2.08 -0.57 -16.98
N GLY A 128 -1.03 0.14 -17.38
CA GLY A 128 -0.54 1.33 -16.70
C GLY A 128 -0.19 2.45 -17.66
N CYS A 129 -0.21 3.69 -17.16
CA CYS A 129 0.35 4.84 -17.88
C CYS A 129 1.02 5.84 -16.93
N PHE A 130 1.95 6.63 -17.48
CA PHE A 130 2.48 7.83 -16.83
C PHE A 130 1.86 9.06 -17.48
N ASN A 131 0.96 9.74 -16.78
CA ASN A 131 0.38 11.00 -17.21
C ASN A 131 0.01 11.84 -15.97
N LEU A 132 0.26 13.15 -16.03
CA LEU A 132 -0.07 14.10 -14.97
C LEU A 132 -1.48 14.70 -15.14
N ASN A 133 -2.15 14.45 -16.27
CA ASN A 133 -3.48 14.93 -16.57
C ASN A 133 -4.52 13.80 -16.44
N ASP A 134 -5.22 13.78 -15.31
CA ASP A 134 -6.26 12.79 -14.99
C ASP A 134 -7.43 12.82 -16.02
N GLU A 135 -7.80 14.00 -16.53
CA GLU A 135 -8.89 14.13 -17.52
C GLU A 135 -8.54 13.48 -18.87
N GLU A 136 -7.28 13.61 -19.29
CA GLU A 136 -6.79 12.96 -20.50
C GLU A 136 -6.84 11.43 -20.36
N VAL A 137 -6.37 10.89 -19.24
CA VAL A 137 -6.40 9.44 -18.98
C VAL A 137 -7.85 8.92 -19.00
N LEU A 138 -8.78 9.64 -18.36
CA LEU A 138 -10.19 9.28 -18.34
C LEU A 138 -10.86 9.33 -19.73
N SER A 139 -10.36 10.18 -20.63
CA SER A 139 -10.88 10.29 -21.99
C SER A 139 -10.70 8.99 -22.80
N TRP A 140 -9.73 8.14 -22.43
CA TRP A 140 -9.44 6.90 -23.14
C TRP A 140 -10.48 5.81 -22.89
N LYS A 141 -11.25 5.88 -21.79
CA LYS A 141 -12.31 4.92 -21.43
C LYS A 141 -11.83 3.46 -21.57
N GLY A 142 -12.51 2.64 -22.38
CA GLY A 142 -12.12 1.27 -22.73
C GLY A 142 -11.15 1.15 -23.91
N GLY A 143 -10.76 2.25 -24.55
CA GLY A 143 -9.79 2.26 -25.65
C GLY A 143 -8.33 2.13 -25.19
N ARG A 144 -7.40 1.89 -26.14
CA ARG A 144 -5.97 1.73 -25.82
C ARG A 144 -5.31 3.01 -25.32
N GLY A 145 -5.59 4.17 -25.92
CA GLY A 145 -5.00 5.45 -25.47
C GLY A 145 -3.48 5.38 -25.28
N GLY A 146 -2.99 5.85 -24.13
CA GLY A 146 -1.61 5.70 -23.68
C GLY A 146 -1.36 4.53 -22.72
N TRP A 147 -2.27 3.55 -22.66
CA TRP A 147 -2.13 2.37 -21.80
C TRP A 147 -1.06 1.40 -22.31
N GLU A 148 -0.23 0.93 -21.39
CA GLU A 148 0.78 -0.10 -21.61
C GLU A 148 0.46 -1.33 -20.76
N THR A 149 0.62 -2.53 -21.31
CA THR A 149 0.37 -3.76 -20.54
C THR A 149 1.33 -3.87 -19.35
N ILE A 150 0.78 -4.07 -18.15
CA ILE A 150 1.52 -4.48 -16.95
C ILE A 150 1.37 -5.99 -16.76
N LEU A 151 0.14 -6.50 -16.88
CA LEU A 151 -0.19 -7.91 -16.80
C LEU A 151 -1.14 -8.25 -17.96
N GLY A 152 -0.75 -9.24 -18.77
CA GLY A 152 -1.62 -9.77 -19.82
C GLY A 152 -2.87 -10.44 -19.25
N ILE A 153 -3.70 -11.00 -20.13
CA ILE A 153 -4.94 -11.65 -19.70
C ILE A 153 -4.64 -12.87 -18.84
N GLN A 154 -5.25 -12.96 -17.68
CA GLN A 154 -5.15 -14.07 -16.74
C GLN A 154 -6.53 -14.53 -16.31
N GLU A 155 -6.77 -15.84 -16.32
CA GLU A 155 -8.00 -16.42 -15.81
C GLU A 155 -8.08 -16.33 -14.28
N CYS A 156 -9.30 -16.11 -13.79
CA CYS A 156 -9.64 -16.12 -12.39
C CYS A 156 -10.66 -17.23 -12.11
N GLY A 157 -10.82 -17.55 -10.84
CA GLY A 157 -11.76 -18.54 -10.35
C GLY A 157 -12.62 -18.01 -9.20
N PRO A 158 -13.58 -18.80 -8.73
CA PRO A 158 -14.56 -18.36 -7.74
C PRO A 158 -13.94 -18.24 -6.34
N SER A 159 -14.19 -17.11 -5.67
CA SER A 159 -13.90 -16.89 -4.25
C SER A 159 -12.48 -17.28 -3.82
N GLN A 160 -11.48 -16.76 -4.52
CA GLN A 160 -10.06 -17.06 -4.29
C GLN A 160 -9.18 -15.82 -4.50
N ARG A 161 -8.01 -15.81 -3.84
CA ARG A 161 -6.90 -14.89 -4.13
C ARG A 161 -6.02 -15.41 -5.26
N PHE A 162 -5.73 -14.56 -6.23
CA PHE A 162 -4.83 -14.80 -7.34
C PHE A 162 -3.69 -13.78 -7.28
N GLY A 163 -2.45 -14.27 -7.34
CA GLY A 163 -1.27 -13.41 -7.37
C GLY A 163 -0.43 -13.70 -8.61
N TRP A 164 0.14 -12.66 -9.21
CA TRP A 164 1.09 -12.77 -10.31
C TRP A 164 2.30 -11.91 -10.03
N LYS A 165 3.49 -12.52 -10.06
CA LYS A 165 4.77 -11.83 -9.97
C LYS A 165 5.32 -11.61 -11.37
N LEU A 166 5.68 -10.38 -11.71
CA LEU A 166 6.33 -10.09 -12.98
C LEU A 166 7.73 -10.72 -13.00
N ALA A 167 8.17 -11.21 -14.16
CA ALA A 167 9.50 -11.80 -14.29
C ALA A 167 10.61 -10.80 -13.96
N GLU A 168 10.39 -9.53 -14.34
CA GLU A 168 11.19 -8.38 -13.93
C GLU A 168 10.26 -7.26 -13.46
N PRO A 169 10.63 -6.48 -12.41
CA PRO A 169 9.94 -5.24 -12.09
C PRO A 169 9.87 -4.29 -13.29
N THR A 170 8.82 -3.50 -13.38
CA THR A 170 8.68 -2.55 -14.49
C THR A 170 9.78 -1.49 -14.42
N LYS A 171 10.47 -1.27 -15.54
CA LYS A 171 11.46 -0.18 -15.67
C LYS A 171 10.79 1.19 -15.76
N LYS A 172 9.59 1.22 -16.34
CA LYS A 172 8.74 2.41 -16.42
C LYS A 172 8.00 2.63 -15.12
N GLN A 173 7.78 3.91 -14.84
CA GLN A 173 6.97 4.38 -13.72
C GLN A 173 5.55 4.60 -14.21
N TYR A 174 4.59 4.37 -13.32
CA TYR A 174 3.18 4.62 -13.60
C TYR A 174 2.59 5.58 -12.58
N THR A 175 1.58 6.30 -13.03
CA THR A 175 0.78 7.25 -12.24
C THR A 175 -0.65 6.74 -12.07
N HIS A 176 -1.10 5.96 -13.06
CA HIS A 176 -2.43 5.41 -13.18
C HIS A 176 -2.33 3.95 -13.60
N VAL A 177 -3.31 3.17 -13.19
CA VAL A 177 -3.54 1.81 -13.71
C VAL A 177 -4.99 1.61 -14.10
N ARG A 178 -5.21 0.72 -15.06
CA ARG A 178 -6.53 0.23 -15.45
C ARG A 178 -6.60 -1.27 -15.20
N LEU A 179 -7.57 -1.68 -14.39
CA LEU A 179 -7.96 -3.08 -14.25
C LEU A 179 -9.10 -3.35 -15.23
N ASN A 180 -8.93 -4.36 -16.07
CA ASN A 180 -9.95 -4.81 -17.02
C ASN A 180 -10.49 -6.18 -16.57
N MET A 181 -11.79 -6.39 -16.64
CA MET A 181 -12.52 -7.61 -16.27
C MET A 181 -13.32 -8.13 -17.47
N TYR A 182 -13.10 -9.37 -17.89
CA TYR A 182 -13.60 -9.91 -19.15
C TYR A 182 -14.73 -10.94 -18.98
N PRO A 183 -15.93 -10.73 -19.55
CA PRO A 183 -16.47 -9.46 -20.02
C PRO A 183 -17.07 -8.61 -18.88
N ASP A 184 -17.56 -9.26 -17.82
CA ASP A 184 -18.22 -8.69 -16.66
C ASP A 184 -18.15 -9.65 -15.45
N GLY A 185 -18.57 -9.21 -14.27
CA GLY A 185 -18.57 -10.03 -13.05
C GLY A 185 -18.26 -9.23 -11.79
N GLY A 186 -17.64 -9.89 -10.81
CA GLY A 186 -17.27 -9.30 -9.53
C GLY A 186 -15.86 -9.62 -9.05
N ILE A 187 -15.23 -8.61 -8.43
CA ILE A 187 -13.88 -8.67 -7.83
C ILE A 187 -13.94 -7.99 -6.46
N ALA A 188 -13.44 -8.66 -5.42
CA ALA A 188 -13.47 -8.14 -4.06
C ALA A 188 -12.32 -7.16 -3.78
N ARG A 189 -11.07 -7.49 -4.16
CA ARG A 189 -9.90 -6.60 -4.01
C ARG A 189 -9.00 -6.63 -5.23
N PHE A 190 -8.32 -5.51 -5.42
CA PHE A 190 -7.21 -5.38 -6.36
C PHE A 190 -6.02 -4.75 -5.64
N ARG A 191 -4.84 -5.36 -5.80
CA ARG A 191 -3.57 -4.83 -5.28
C ARG A 191 -2.57 -4.72 -6.41
N LEU A 192 -1.85 -3.60 -6.42
CA LEU A 192 -0.71 -3.38 -7.30
C LEU A 192 0.53 -3.25 -6.44
N PHE A 193 1.32 -4.31 -6.36
CA PHE A 193 2.53 -4.34 -5.55
C PHE A 193 3.70 -3.71 -6.29
N GLY A 194 4.37 -2.78 -5.64
CA GLY A 194 5.54 -2.14 -6.22
C GLY A 194 6.23 -1.15 -5.29
N HIS A 195 7.06 -0.30 -5.89
CA HIS A 195 7.84 0.69 -5.17
C HIS A 195 7.44 2.09 -5.60
N ALA A 196 7.21 2.97 -4.61
CA ALA A 196 7.04 4.39 -4.87
C ALA A 196 8.31 4.95 -5.50
N VAL A 197 8.16 5.70 -6.59
CA VAL A 197 9.21 6.55 -7.11
C VAL A 197 8.89 7.99 -6.70
N PRO A 198 9.56 8.48 -5.64
CA PRO A 198 9.26 9.80 -5.08
C PRO A 198 9.66 10.92 -6.03
N VAL A 199 8.82 11.94 -6.09
CA VAL A 199 9.15 13.23 -6.71
C VAL A 199 9.57 14.16 -5.59
N PHE A 200 10.86 14.42 -5.50
CA PHE A 200 11.39 15.31 -4.48
C PHE A 200 11.33 16.76 -4.92
N PRO A 201 11.15 17.71 -3.97
CA PRO A 201 11.32 19.12 -4.26
C PRO A 201 12.69 19.41 -4.87
N GLU A 202 12.74 20.35 -5.84
CA GLU A 202 14.02 20.84 -6.40
C GLU A 202 14.84 21.59 -5.35
N ASP A 203 14.16 22.33 -4.47
CA ASP A 203 14.78 23.01 -3.35
C ASP A 203 15.19 22.01 -2.26
N LYS A 204 16.51 21.87 -2.09
CA LYS A 204 17.13 20.95 -1.12
C LYS A 204 16.92 21.37 0.32
N GLU A 205 16.54 22.63 0.57
CA GLU A 205 16.29 23.15 1.92
C GLU A 205 14.88 22.84 2.43
N VAL A 206 14.00 22.34 1.55
CA VAL A 206 12.64 21.95 1.93
C VAL A 206 12.68 20.83 2.96
N ILE A 207 12.00 21.07 4.07
CA ILE A 207 11.74 20.08 5.11
C ILE A 207 10.46 19.35 4.76
N PHE A 208 10.53 18.02 4.66
CA PHE A 208 9.37 17.17 4.42
C PHE A 208 9.53 15.82 5.14
N ASP A 209 8.45 15.04 5.18
CA ASP A 209 8.44 13.73 5.85
C ASP A 209 9.22 12.70 5.01
N LEU A 210 10.46 12.41 5.41
CA LEU A 210 11.35 11.44 4.78
C LEU A 210 10.91 9.99 5.01
N ALA A 211 10.08 9.73 6.04
CA ALA A 211 9.57 8.40 6.34
C ALA A 211 8.28 8.07 5.60
N ALA A 212 7.57 9.07 5.05
CA ALA A 212 6.30 8.86 4.36
C ALA A 212 6.43 7.81 3.23
N ALA A 213 5.49 6.87 3.18
CA ALA A 213 5.43 5.87 2.10
C ALA A 213 5.33 6.53 0.71
N GLN A 214 4.63 7.66 0.62
CA GLN A 214 4.52 8.46 -0.61
C GLN A 214 5.87 9.02 -1.09
N ASN A 215 6.81 9.20 -0.17
CA ASN A 215 8.17 9.70 -0.43
C ASN A 215 9.19 8.56 -0.53
N GLY A 216 8.75 7.30 -0.60
CA GLY A 216 9.62 6.11 -0.74
C GLY A 216 10.06 5.49 0.58
N GLY A 217 9.54 5.95 1.73
CA GLY A 217 9.81 5.33 3.02
C GLY A 217 9.24 3.91 3.10
N VAL A 218 9.94 3.02 3.82
CA VAL A 218 9.55 1.61 3.97
C VAL A 218 9.75 1.19 5.42
N ALA A 219 8.73 0.59 6.05
CA ALA A 219 8.87 -0.04 7.36
C ALA A 219 9.43 -1.47 7.16
N VAL A 220 10.70 -1.67 7.49
CA VAL A 220 11.47 -2.85 7.07
C VAL A 220 11.38 -4.02 8.04
N SER A 221 11.24 -3.74 9.35
CA SER A 221 11.13 -4.77 10.38
C SER A 221 10.53 -4.22 11.67
N CYS A 222 10.03 -5.11 12.52
CA CYS A 222 9.50 -4.79 13.83
C CYS A 222 9.64 -5.99 14.79
N SER A 223 9.50 -5.74 16.10
CA SER A 223 9.55 -6.78 17.13
C SER A 223 8.30 -7.65 17.19
N ASP A 224 7.12 -7.04 17.08
CA ASP A 224 5.81 -7.67 17.21
C ASP A 224 4.77 -6.92 16.35
N GLN A 225 3.71 -7.60 15.92
CA GLN A 225 2.53 -7.00 15.30
C GLN A 225 1.29 -7.81 15.68
N HIS A 226 0.60 -7.37 16.73
CA HIS A 226 -0.61 -8.03 17.20
C HIS A 226 -1.84 -7.54 16.42
N PHE A 227 -2.01 -6.22 16.32
CA PHE A 227 -3.04 -5.58 15.51
C PHE A 227 -2.45 -4.51 14.61
N GLY A 228 -3.03 -4.36 13.42
CA GLY A 228 -2.48 -3.51 12.38
C GLY A 228 -1.08 -3.97 11.93
N THR A 229 -0.39 -3.14 11.14
CA THR A 229 0.96 -3.43 10.66
C THR A 229 1.86 -2.22 10.80
N LYS A 230 3.16 -2.44 10.92
CA LYS A 230 4.23 -1.45 10.94
C LYS A 230 4.17 -0.47 9.76
N ASP A 231 3.68 -0.95 8.61
CA ASP A 231 3.56 -0.17 7.37
C ASP A 231 2.55 0.99 7.53
N ASN A 232 1.59 0.83 8.45
CA ASN A 232 0.62 1.88 8.77
C ASN A 232 1.27 3.12 9.37
N LEU A 233 2.44 3.00 10.03
CA LEU A 233 3.12 4.12 10.67
C LEU A 233 3.47 5.24 9.69
N ILE A 234 3.69 4.90 8.42
CA ILE A 234 4.19 5.81 7.39
C ILE A 234 3.11 6.21 6.37
N LEU A 235 1.85 5.85 6.62
CA LEU A 235 0.73 6.20 5.75
C LEU A 235 0.30 7.66 5.93
N PRO A 236 -0.39 8.27 4.96
CA PRO A 236 -0.96 9.61 5.09
C PRO A 236 -2.00 9.76 6.22
N GLY A 237 -2.23 11.01 6.63
CA GLY A 237 -3.24 11.38 7.63
C GLY A 237 -3.03 10.75 9.01
N ARG A 238 -4.11 10.71 9.82
CA ARG A 238 -4.12 10.16 11.20
C ARG A 238 -5.00 8.90 11.35
N GLY A 239 -5.44 8.35 10.22
CA GLY A 239 -6.32 7.16 10.18
C GLY A 239 -7.71 7.40 10.78
N LYS A 240 -8.52 6.34 10.80
CA LYS A 240 -9.94 6.37 11.23
C LYS A 240 -10.20 5.77 12.61
N ASP A 241 -9.44 4.75 13.00
CA ASP A 241 -9.61 3.98 14.24
C ASP A 241 -8.30 3.27 14.62
N MET A 242 -8.25 2.36 15.59
CA MET A 242 -6.99 1.68 15.95
C MET A 242 -6.49 0.68 14.87
N GLY A 243 -7.36 0.19 13.99
CA GLY A 243 -7.05 -0.87 13.04
C GLY A 243 -6.10 -0.45 11.91
N ASP A 244 -5.92 0.85 11.72
CA ASP A 244 -4.98 1.42 10.75
C ASP A 244 -3.76 2.08 11.41
N GLY A 245 -3.37 1.61 12.60
CA GLY A 245 -2.07 1.87 13.24
C GLY A 245 -1.18 0.63 13.32
N TRP A 246 -0.15 0.67 14.15
CA TRP A 246 0.67 -0.47 14.57
C TRP A 246 0.48 -0.68 16.06
N GLU A 247 0.10 -1.89 16.47
CA GLU A 247 -0.14 -2.25 17.87
C GLU A 247 0.51 -3.60 18.22
N THR A 248 1.17 -3.64 19.38
CA THR A 248 1.83 -4.83 19.90
C THR A 248 1.08 -5.48 21.06
N SER A 249 1.43 -6.74 21.32
CA SER A 249 0.88 -7.54 22.41
C SER A 249 1.28 -6.95 23.76
N ARG A 250 0.34 -6.92 24.70
CA ARG A 250 0.61 -6.48 26.07
C ARG A 250 1.69 -7.36 26.72
N SER A 251 2.79 -6.75 27.16
CA SER A 251 3.87 -7.44 27.84
C SER A 251 3.74 -7.38 29.37
N ARG A 252 4.33 -8.38 30.02
CA ARG A 252 4.52 -8.44 31.48
C ARG A 252 5.99 -8.58 31.86
N THR A 253 6.87 -8.69 30.85
CA THR A 253 8.31 -8.91 31.06
C THR A 253 8.95 -7.60 31.48
N LYS A 254 9.71 -7.64 32.58
CA LYS A 254 10.41 -6.45 33.10
C LYS A 254 11.40 -5.94 32.06
N GLY A 255 11.28 -4.67 31.69
CA GLY A 255 12.17 -4.03 30.71
C GLY A 255 11.85 -4.37 29.26
N HIS A 256 10.69 -4.98 28.98
CA HIS A 256 10.21 -5.18 27.61
C HIS A 256 10.08 -3.85 26.86
N VAL A 257 10.39 -3.91 25.57
CA VAL A 257 10.18 -2.84 24.60
C VAL A 257 9.75 -3.47 23.29
N ASP A 258 8.93 -2.75 22.53
CA ASP A 258 8.66 -3.08 21.13
C ASP A 258 9.27 -2.01 20.22
N TRP A 259 9.62 -2.39 19.00
CA TRP A 259 10.27 -1.48 18.07
C TRP A 259 9.86 -1.73 16.63
N THR A 260 10.01 -0.69 15.81
CA THR A 260 9.91 -0.75 14.35
C THR A 260 11.07 0.03 13.73
N ILE A 261 11.66 -0.53 12.67
CA ILE A 261 12.70 0.13 11.86
C ILE A 261 12.08 0.60 10.55
N ILE A 262 12.33 1.85 10.20
CA ILE A 262 11.87 2.49 8.96
C ILE A 262 13.09 2.98 8.18
N ARG A 263 13.21 2.52 6.94
CA ARG A 263 14.11 3.10 5.94
C ARG A 263 13.47 4.35 5.37
N LEU A 264 14.22 5.45 5.37
CA LEU A 264 13.78 6.71 4.79
C LEU A 264 13.78 6.61 3.26
N GLY A 265 12.88 7.35 2.60
CA GLY A 265 12.79 7.36 1.15
C GLY A 265 14.00 8.01 0.45
N ALA A 266 14.76 8.82 1.18
CA ALA A 266 16.09 9.28 0.81
C ALA A 266 16.93 9.53 2.07
N PRO A 267 18.26 9.42 1.99
CA PRO A 267 19.14 9.91 3.03
C PRO A 267 18.87 11.39 3.35
N GLY A 268 18.89 11.76 4.63
CA GLY A 268 18.54 13.12 5.03
C GLY A 268 19.00 13.57 6.40
N TYR A 269 19.00 14.88 6.60
CA TYR A 269 19.31 15.56 7.85
C TYR A 269 18.01 15.78 8.63
N ILE A 270 17.78 14.96 9.65
CA ILE A 270 16.54 14.98 10.43
C ILE A 270 16.50 16.22 11.32
N GLN A 271 15.37 16.93 11.28
CA GLN A 271 15.12 18.11 12.11
C GLN A 271 14.20 17.77 13.28
N SER A 272 13.10 17.06 13.01
CA SER A 272 12.12 16.70 14.03
C SER A 272 11.36 15.43 13.68
N PHE A 273 10.64 14.93 14.68
CA PHE A 273 9.78 13.76 14.59
C PHE A 273 8.38 14.10 15.09
N ILE A 274 7.37 13.41 14.54
CA ILE A 274 6.06 13.32 15.17
C ILE A 274 5.74 11.86 15.44
N VAL A 275 5.46 11.51 16.69
CA VAL A 275 4.86 10.23 17.06
C VAL A 275 3.39 10.47 17.39
N ASP A 276 2.50 9.96 16.54
CA ASP A 276 1.06 10.14 16.71
C ASP A 276 0.44 8.89 17.34
N THR A 277 -0.27 9.04 18.46
CA THR A 277 -1.02 7.98 19.14
C THR A 277 -2.52 8.07 18.88
N ALA A 278 -2.94 8.73 17.80
CA ALA A 278 -4.36 8.86 17.42
C ALA A 278 -5.11 7.53 17.57
N HIS A 279 -6.29 7.59 18.18
CA HIS A 279 -7.20 6.48 18.50
C HIS A 279 -6.72 5.47 19.54
N PHE A 280 -5.44 5.45 19.92
CA PHE A 280 -4.93 4.64 21.02
C PHE A 280 -5.16 5.35 22.35
N ARG A 281 -6.32 5.12 22.96
CA ARG A 281 -6.78 5.86 24.16
C ARG A 281 -6.46 5.15 25.47
N GLY A 282 -6.48 3.82 25.46
CA GLY A 282 -6.20 2.99 26.65
C GLY A 282 -4.95 2.13 26.53
N ASN A 283 -4.37 2.07 25.32
CA ASN A 283 -3.29 1.18 24.91
C ASN A 283 -2.18 1.94 24.13
N PHE A 284 -2.09 3.27 24.29
CA PHE A 284 -0.91 4.01 23.85
C PHE A 284 0.31 3.61 24.70
N PRO A 285 1.54 3.70 24.16
CA PRO A 285 2.73 3.37 24.94
C PRO A 285 2.93 4.35 26.10
N GLN A 286 3.60 3.90 27.16
CA GLN A 286 3.94 4.79 28.28
C GLN A 286 5.00 5.81 27.88
N LYS A 287 5.99 5.36 27.10
CA LYS A 287 7.04 6.20 26.53
C LYS A 287 7.41 5.75 25.12
N VAL A 288 8.05 6.65 24.40
CA VAL A 288 8.71 6.36 23.13
C VAL A 288 10.14 6.87 23.12
N LYS A 289 11.00 6.21 22.33
CA LYS A 289 12.39 6.58 22.07
C LYS A 289 12.63 6.46 20.57
N LEU A 290 13.45 7.35 20.01
CA LEU A 290 13.85 7.29 18.61
C LEU A 290 15.37 7.22 18.48
N ASP A 291 15.84 6.23 17.75
CA ASP A 291 17.23 6.11 17.33
C ASP A 291 17.33 6.30 15.81
N ALA A 292 18.48 6.75 15.32
CA ALA A 292 18.76 6.96 13.90
C ALA A 292 20.13 6.40 13.51
N ILE A 293 20.28 5.99 12.26
CA ILE A 293 21.54 5.45 11.73
C ILE A 293 21.79 5.84 10.27
N GLU A 294 23.04 6.13 9.95
CA GLU A 294 23.58 6.11 8.59
C GLU A 294 24.08 4.68 8.31
N TRP A 295 23.22 3.85 7.72
CA TRP A 295 23.57 2.46 7.44
C TRP A 295 24.37 2.36 6.15
N LYS A 296 25.59 1.82 6.24
CA LYS A 296 26.51 1.59 5.11
C LYS A 296 26.74 0.10 4.83
N GLY A 297 26.09 -0.78 5.59
CA GLY A 297 26.17 -2.22 5.39
C GLY A 297 25.30 -2.68 4.22
N GLU A 298 25.41 -3.95 3.86
CA GLU A 298 24.50 -4.58 2.91
C GLU A 298 23.12 -4.82 3.56
N GLY A 299 22.06 -4.70 2.76
CA GLY A 299 20.68 -4.92 3.22
C GLY A 299 20.18 -3.91 4.26
N GLU A 300 19.23 -4.36 5.09
CA GLU A 300 18.59 -3.54 6.12
C GLU A 300 19.29 -3.74 7.49
N PRO A 301 19.45 -2.69 8.31
CA PRO A 301 20.12 -2.80 9.61
C PRO A 301 19.29 -3.64 10.60
N PRO A 302 19.91 -4.58 11.35
CA PRO A 302 19.23 -5.23 12.46
C PRO A 302 19.01 -4.26 13.64
N ALA A 303 18.06 -4.58 14.52
CA ALA A 303 17.69 -3.72 15.64
C ALA A 303 18.81 -3.50 16.67
N ASP A 304 19.75 -4.43 16.77
CA ASP A 304 20.93 -4.42 17.64
C ASP A 304 22.22 -4.02 16.92
N ALA A 305 22.14 -3.53 15.68
CA ALA A 305 23.29 -3.05 14.92
C ALA A 305 24.08 -1.99 15.70
N GLU A 306 25.40 -2.02 15.58
CA GLU A 306 26.24 -0.92 16.05
C GLU A 306 25.96 0.35 15.23
N GLY A 307 25.93 1.51 15.89
CA GLY A 307 25.77 2.82 15.22
C GLY A 307 24.38 3.45 15.33
N TRP A 308 23.37 2.76 15.88
CA TRP A 308 22.12 3.41 16.29
C TRP A 308 22.41 4.50 17.31
N ALA A 309 22.13 5.76 16.95
CA ALA A 309 22.35 6.91 17.80
C ALA A 309 21.02 7.49 18.29
N GLU A 310 20.93 7.78 19.59
CA GLU A 310 19.71 8.32 20.19
C GLU A 310 19.42 9.73 19.66
N THR A 311 18.27 9.89 19.02
CA THR A 311 17.77 11.20 18.54
C THR A 311 16.70 11.78 19.45
N VAL A 312 15.93 10.93 20.12
CA VAL A 312 14.93 11.30 21.13
C VAL A 312 15.06 10.33 22.30
N GLU A 313 15.30 10.86 23.50
CA GLU A 313 15.35 10.08 24.74
C GLU A 313 13.98 9.50 25.11
N PRO A 314 13.91 8.44 25.94
CA PRO A 314 12.65 7.87 26.40
C PRO A 314 11.68 8.90 27.01
N SER A 315 10.73 9.34 26.20
CA SER A 315 9.83 10.46 26.46
C SER A 315 8.42 9.97 26.70
N LYS A 316 7.73 10.55 27.68
CA LYS A 316 6.36 10.16 28.03
C LYS A 316 5.38 10.53 26.93
N THR A 317 4.50 9.59 26.61
CA THR A 317 3.41 9.77 25.65
C THR A 317 2.04 9.83 26.34
N GLY A 318 1.05 10.33 25.62
CA GLY A 318 -0.34 10.44 26.01
C GLY A 318 -1.27 9.81 24.97
N PRO A 319 -2.56 9.67 25.32
CA PRO A 319 -3.56 9.08 24.43
C PRO A 319 -3.97 10.03 23.31
N ASP A 320 -4.20 9.49 22.11
CA ASP A 320 -4.92 10.16 21.02
C ASP A 320 -4.34 11.53 20.59
N GLN A 321 -3.00 11.67 20.59
CA GLN A 321 -2.34 12.95 20.34
C GLN A 321 -1.05 12.81 19.53
N GLU A 322 -0.68 13.89 18.84
CA GLU A 322 0.63 14.03 18.20
C GLU A 322 1.67 14.50 19.21
N HIS A 323 2.83 13.85 19.21
CA HIS A 323 3.98 14.21 20.05
C HIS A 323 5.12 14.65 19.16
N GLU A 324 5.45 15.94 19.22
CA GLU A 324 6.56 16.50 18.46
C GLU A 324 7.86 16.44 19.27
N PHE A 325 8.93 16.00 18.62
CA PHE A 325 10.26 15.91 19.21
C PHE A 325 11.31 16.50 18.27
N ALA A 326 12.16 17.38 18.79
CA ALA A 326 13.34 17.83 18.07
C ALA A 326 14.39 16.70 18.03
N SER A 327 15.07 16.54 16.90
CA SER A 327 16.18 15.59 16.81
C SER A 327 17.41 16.12 17.55
N LYS A 328 18.04 15.31 18.40
CA LYS A 328 19.36 15.59 18.99
C LYS A 328 20.49 15.57 17.94
N ILE A 329 20.25 14.96 16.77
CA ILE A 329 21.22 14.81 15.68
C ILE A 329 20.64 15.42 14.42
N THR A 330 21.21 16.54 13.97
CA THR A 330 20.70 17.32 12.84
C THR A 330 21.74 17.52 11.73
N ASP A 331 23.00 17.19 12.00
CA ASP A 331 24.17 17.48 11.17
C ASP A 331 24.74 16.24 10.47
N LYS A 332 24.09 15.07 10.62
CA LYS A 332 24.50 13.81 10.00
C LYS A 332 23.45 13.29 9.03
N PRO A 333 23.85 12.75 7.87
CA PRO A 333 22.93 12.07 6.98
C PRO A 333 22.43 10.79 7.65
N ILE A 334 21.11 10.63 7.74
CA ILE A 334 20.43 9.47 8.27
C ILE A 334 19.73 8.74 7.14
N THR A 335 19.74 7.40 7.22
CA THR A 335 19.09 6.51 6.24
C THR A 335 17.95 5.73 6.85
N HIS A 336 18.02 5.44 8.16
CA HIS A 336 17.01 4.67 8.87
C HIS A 336 16.73 5.28 10.25
N VAL A 337 15.50 5.08 10.70
CA VAL A 337 15.05 5.44 12.05
C VAL A 337 14.46 4.20 12.72
N LYS A 338 14.61 4.13 14.04
CA LYS A 338 14.03 3.07 14.88
C LYS A 338 13.16 3.69 15.94
N LEU A 339 11.85 3.51 15.80
CA LEU A 339 10.87 3.84 16.83
C LEU A 339 10.86 2.71 17.85
N THR A 340 11.10 3.03 19.12
CA THR A 340 10.92 2.11 20.25
C THR A 340 9.76 2.60 21.10
N ILE A 341 8.81 1.73 21.39
CA ILE A 341 7.70 1.96 22.32
C ILE A 341 7.95 1.18 23.62
N ILE A 342 7.54 1.76 24.74
CA ILE A 342 7.87 1.23 26.07
C ILE A 342 6.61 1.24 26.95
N PRO A 343 6.27 0.12 27.64
CA PRO A 343 6.81 -1.21 27.38
C PRO A 343 6.30 -1.79 26.04
N ASP A 344 5.05 -1.49 25.70
CA ASP A 344 4.29 -2.00 24.55
C ASP A 344 3.16 -1.00 24.24
N GLY A 345 2.32 -1.29 23.24
CA GLY A 345 1.12 -0.51 22.95
C GLY A 345 0.95 -0.20 21.46
N GLY A 346 0.20 0.85 21.16
CA GLY A 346 -0.14 1.25 19.81
C GLY A 346 0.30 2.66 19.43
N VAL A 347 0.80 2.80 18.20
CA VAL A 347 1.18 4.06 17.58
C VAL A 347 0.52 4.14 16.21
N LYS A 348 -0.06 5.30 15.91
CA LYS A 348 -0.73 5.54 14.64
C LYS A 348 0.25 5.90 13.53
N ARG A 349 1.09 6.91 13.74
CA ARG A 349 2.05 7.37 12.74
C ARG A 349 3.40 7.70 13.35
N LEU A 350 4.43 7.55 12.52
CA LEU A 350 5.72 8.21 12.70
C LEU A 350 5.96 9.14 11.51
N ARG A 351 6.25 10.40 11.78
CA ARG A 351 6.74 11.38 10.79
C ARG A 351 8.20 11.69 11.08
N VAL A 352 9.02 11.77 10.05
CA VAL A 352 10.45 12.10 10.16
C VAL A 352 10.72 13.29 9.26
N PHE A 353 10.67 14.50 9.83
CA PHE A 353 10.86 15.72 9.07
C PHE A 353 12.34 16.03 8.92
N GLY A 354 12.79 16.19 7.69
CA GLY A 354 14.19 16.51 7.40
C GLY A 354 14.39 17.07 6.01
N LYS A 355 15.63 17.49 5.77
CA LYS A 355 16.12 17.90 4.46
C LYS A 355 16.84 16.72 3.81
N ARG A 356 16.80 16.61 2.49
CA ARG A 356 17.58 15.57 1.80
C ARG A 356 19.08 15.83 1.94
N ALA A 357 19.84 14.77 2.13
CA ALA A 357 21.29 14.76 1.94
C ALA A 357 21.54 14.47 0.45
N VAL A 358 21.99 15.49 -0.30
CA VAL A 358 22.17 15.43 -1.76
C VAL A 358 23.60 15.72 -2.15
#